data_AF-A0A1Z5HSJ7-F1
#
_entry.id   AF-A0A1Z5HSJ7-F1
#
_cell.length_a   1.000
_cell.length_b   1.000
_cell.length_c   1.000
_cell.angle_alpha   90.00
_cell.angle_beta   90.00
_cell.angle_gamma   90.00
#
_symmetry.space_group_name_H-M   'P 1'
#
loop_
_entity.id
_entity.type
_entity.pdbx_description
1 polymer ?
#
loop_
_entity_poly.entity_id
_entity_poly.type
_entity_poly.pdbx_seq_one_letter_code
_entity_poly.pdbx_strand_id
1 'polypeptide(L)' 'MSCSSMRHRFKKEKQRGLTFKTAMEIFQNVEGSVAAHKNELKELRQSNANPEEIRHLQEHISDGERLLREISSMRLH' A
#
# COMPACT_ATOMS: atom_id res chain seq x y z
N MET A 1 -0.89 -9.40 -3.47
CA MET A 1 -1.75 -8.47 -4.23
C MET A 1 -0.98 -7.17 -4.43
N SER A 2 -1.07 -6.51 -5.58
CA SER A 2 -0.39 -5.23 -5.79
C SER A 2 -1.08 -4.09 -5.04
N CYS A 3 -0.32 -3.06 -4.62
CA CYS A 3 -0.89 -1.86 -4.00
C CYS A 3 -1.94 -1.16 -4.91
N SER A 4 -1.78 -1.26 -6.22
CA SER A 4 -2.72 -0.73 -7.21
C SER A 4 -4.10 -1.41 -7.16
N SER A 5 -4.14 -2.73 -6.97
CA SER A 5 -5.41 -3.46 -6.85
C SER A 5 -6.13 -3.15 -5.53
N MET A 6 -5.38 -3.01 -4.43
CA MET A 6 -5.91 -2.59 -3.14
C MET A 6 -6.48 -1.17 -3.18
N ARG A 7 -5.81 -0.26 -3.89
CA ARG A 7 -6.31 1.11 -4.11
C ARG A 7 -7.60 1.11 -4.94
N HIS A 8 -7.69 0.28 -5.98
CA HIS A 8 -8.92 0.14 -6.75
C HIS A 8 -10.07 -0.40 -5.88
N ARG A 9 -9.82 -1.44 -5.09
CA ARG A 9 -10.79 -1.98 -4.12
C ARG A 9 -11.24 -0.91 -3.14
N PHE A 10 -10.33 -0.17 -2.53
CA PHE A 10 -10.66 0.92 -1.61
C PHE A 10 -11.57 1.98 -2.24
N LYS A 11 -11.26 2.43 -3.46
CA LYS A 11 -12.11 3.40 -4.18
C LYS A 11 -13.53 2.88 -4.41
N LYS A 12 -13.65 1.61 -4.80
CA LYS A 12 -14.94 0.96 -5.05
C LYS A 12 -15.77 0.83 -3.77
N GLU A 13 -15.14 0.43 -2.67
CA GLU A 13 -15.80 0.31 -1.37
C GLU A 13 -16.18 1.69 -0.80
N LYS A 14 -15.33 2.71 -0.99
CA LYS A 14 -15.63 4.11 -0.61
C LYS A 14 -16.90 4.63 -1.28
N GLN A 15 -17.13 4.29 -2.56
CA GLN A 15 -18.36 4.66 -3.28
C GLN A 15 -19.61 3.92 -2.78
N ARG A 16 -19.45 2.78 -2.10
CA ARG A 16 -20.55 1.92 -1.63
C ARG A 16 -20.91 2.13 -0.15
N GLY A 17 -20.22 3.03 0.54
CA GLY A 17 -20.32 3.18 1.99
C GLY A 17 -19.32 2.27 2.69
N LEU A 18 -18.03 2.64 2.62
CA LEU A 18 -16.95 1.89 3.23
C LEU A 18 -17.16 1.76 4.75
N THR A 19 -17.27 0.52 5.22
CA THR A 19 -17.39 0.24 6.66
C THR A 19 -16.03 0.30 7.35
N PHE A 20 -16.01 0.55 8.66
CA PHE A 20 -14.79 0.47 9.47
C PHE A 20 -14.05 -0.86 9.32
N LYS A 21 -14.79 -1.98 9.37
CA LYS A 21 -14.22 -3.32 9.19
C LYS A 21 -13.50 -3.45 7.85
N THR A 22 -14.16 -3.07 6.76
CA THR A 22 -13.57 -3.15 5.41
C THR A 22 -12.38 -2.22 5.26
N ALA A 23 -12.42 -1.02 5.82
CA ALA A 23 -11.29 -0.10 5.83
C ALA A 23 -10.09 -0.69 6.57
N MET A 24 -10.32 -1.34 7.72
CA MET A 24 -9.27 -1.96 8.51
C MET A 24 -8.65 -3.19 7.82
N GLU A 25 -9.47 -4.02 7.16
CA GLU A 25 -8.97 -5.11 6.32
C GLU A 25 -8.07 -4.60 5.19
N ILE A 26 -8.49 -3.53 4.51
CA ILE A 26 -7.68 -2.91 3.45
C ILE A 26 -6.38 -2.35 4.04
N PHE A 27 -6.47 -1.67 5.19
CA PHE A 27 -5.31 -1.11 5.89
C PHE A 27 -4.26 -2.18 6.20
N GLN A 28 -4.65 -3.26 6.89
CA GLN A 28 -3.73 -4.32 7.29
C GLN A 28 -3.06 -5.00 6.08
N ASN A 29 -3.82 -5.23 5.01
CA ASN A 29 -3.29 -5.81 3.77
C ASN A 29 -2.26 -4.89 3.11
N VAL A 30 -2.52 -3.59 3.06
CA VAL A 30 -1.60 -2.61 2.47
C VAL A 30 -0.36 -2.44 3.35
N GLU A 31 -0.53 -2.39 4.67
CA GLU A 31 0.56 -2.28 5.64
C GLU A 31 1.53 -3.47 5.53
N GLY A 32 1.00 -4.69 5.48
CA GLY A 32 1.81 -5.89 5.27
C GLY A 32 2.57 -5.88 3.94
N SER A 33 1.91 -5.45 2.86
CA SER A 33 2.56 -5.32 1.54
C SER A 33 3.68 -4.27 1.54
N VAL A 34 3.46 -3.11 2.17
CA VAL A 34 4.47 -2.05 2.28
C VAL A 34 5.66 -2.51 3.11
N ALA A 35 5.42 -3.23 4.22
CA ALA A 35 6.49 -3.79 5.05
C ALA A 35 7.35 -4.79 4.26
N ALA A 36 6.72 -5.69 3.49
CA ALA A 36 7.44 -6.63 2.63
C ALA A 36 8.29 -5.90 1.57
N HIS A 37 7.73 -4.92 0.86
CA HIS A 37 8.48 -4.16 -0.14
C HIS A 37 9.62 -3.33 0.45
N LYS A 38 9.49 -2.81 1.69
CA LYS A 38 10.60 -2.12 2.37
C LYS A 38 11.77 -3.05 2.67
N ASN A 39 11.49 -4.30 3.03
CA ASN A 39 12.52 -5.31 3.24
C ASN A 39 13.20 -5.68 1.92
N GLU A 40 12.43 -5.93 0.88
CA GLU A 40 12.94 -6.20 -0.48
C GLU A 40 13.80 -5.04 -1.00
N LEU A 41 13.37 -3.78 -0.79
CA LEU A 41 14.15 -2.60 -1.18
C LEU A 41 15.50 -2.54 -0.46
N LYS A 42 15.54 -2.94 0.82
CA LYS A 42 16.78 -2.99 1.58
C LYS A 42 17.73 -4.04 0.99
N GLU A 43 17.22 -5.20 0.61
CA GLU A 43 18.00 -6.27 -0.02
C GLU A 43 18.54 -5.84 -1.39
N LEU A 44 17.68 -5.25 -2.25
CA LEU A 44 18.07 -4.75 -3.57
C LEU A 44 19.16 -3.66 -3.50
N ARG A 45 19.09 -2.79 -2.50
CA ARG A 45 20.13 -1.77 -2.27
C ARG A 45 21.44 -2.36 -1.79
N GLN A 46 21.41 -3.46 -1.04
CA GLN A 46 22.62 -4.15 -0.56
C GLN A 46 23.29 -4.96 -1.68
N SER A 47 22.52 -5.45 -2.65
CA SER A 47 23.02 -6.26 -3.76
C SER A 47 23.44 -5.46 -4.99
N ASN A 48 23.40 -4.12 -4.95
CA ASN A 48 23.58 -3.25 -6.12
C ASN A 48 22.69 -3.66 -7.30
N ALA A 49 21.43 -4.00 -7.00
CA ALA A 49 20.45 -4.39 -8.00
C ALA A 49 20.11 -3.26 -8.97
N ASN A 50 19.35 -3.60 -10.01
CA ASN A 50 18.98 -2.68 -11.07
C ASN A 50 18.30 -1.41 -10.49
N PRO A 51 18.80 -0.21 -10.80
CA PRO A 51 18.20 1.05 -10.36
C PRO A 51 16.72 1.21 -10.75
N GLU A 52 16.30 0.63 -11.87
CA GLU A 52 14.92 0.70 -12.33
C GLU A 52 13.98 -0.16 -11.46
N GLU A 53 14.45 -1.34 -11.02
CA GLU A 53 13.70 -2.20 -10.08
C GLU A 53 13.56 -1.51 -8.71
N ILE A 54 14.64 -0.90 -8.24
CA ILE A 54 14.65 -0.09 -7.01
C ILE A 54 13.63 1.06 -7.13
N ARG A 55 13.62 1.76 -8.26
CA ARG A 55 12.69 2.87 -8.52
C ARG A 55 11.24 2.41 -8.51
N HIS A 56 10.91 1.33 -9.23
CA HIS A 56 9.57 0.77 -9.25
C HIS A 56 9.10 0.33 -7.87
N LEU A 57 9.98 -0.30 -7.08
CA LEU A 57 9.63 -0.74 -5.74
C LEU A 57 9.40 0.44 -4.78
N GLN A 58 10.18 1.52 -4.92
CA GLN A 58 9.96 2.76 -4.17
C GLN A 58 8.63 3.44 -4.55
N GLU A 59 8.26 3.45 -5.83
CA GLU A 59 6.96 3.94 -6.28
C GLU A 59 5.82 3.15 -5.64
N HIS A 60 5.93 1.81 -5.61
CA HIS A 60 4.95 0.95 -4.93
C HIS A 60 4.83 1.23 -3.43
N ILE A 61 5.95 1.41 -2.73
CA ILE A 61 5.96 1.79 -1.32
C ILE A 61 5.26 3.14 -1.11
N SER A 62 5.58 4.14 -1.93
CA SER A 62 5.02 5.49 -1.83
C SER A 62 3.50 5.49 -2.01
N ASP A 63 3.01 4.74 -3.00
CA ASP A 63 1.58 4.59 -3.25
C ASP A 63 0.85 3.88 -2.10
N GLY A 64 1.46 2.82 -1.54
CA GLY A 64 0.93 2.12 -0.37
C GLY A 64 0.83 3.03 0.85
N GLU A 65 1.91 3.76 1.17
CA GLU A 65 1.93 4.71 2.28
C GLU A 65 0.91 5.84 2.11
N ARG A 66 0.68 6.31 0.88
CA ARG A 66 -0.37 7.31 0.59
C ARG A 66 -1.76 6.75 0.90
N LEU A 67 -2.02 5.49 0.53
CA LEU A 67 -3.30 4.84 0.82
C LEU A 67 -3.49 4.62 2.33
N LEU A 68 -2.45 4.22 3.06
CA LEU A 68 -2.51 4.09 4.52
C LEU A 68 -2.86 5.43 5.18
N ARG A 69 -2.19 6.51 4.78
CA ARG A 69 -2.50 7.86 5.28
C ARG A 69 -3.94 8.27 4.97
N GLU A 70 -4.43 7.98 3.76
CA GLU A 70 -5.83 8.25 3.40
C GLU A 70 -6.78 7.52 4.34
N ILE A 71 -6.61 6.21 4.53
CA ILE A 71 -7.46 5.40 5.41
C ILE A 71 -7.40 5.88 6.86
N SER A 72 -6.20 6.15 7.40
CA SER A 72 -6.02 6.63 8.78
C SER A 72 -6.64 8.01 9.02
N SER A 73 -6.76 8.84 7.97
CA SER A 73 -7.40 10.16 8.07
C SER A 73 -8.92 10.11 7.97
N MET A 74 -9.50 8.97 7.60
CA MET A 74 -10.95 8.84 7.48
C MET A 74 -11.62 8.85 8.86
N ARG A 75 -12.64 9.68 9.00
CA ARG A 75 -13.65 9.52 10.05
C ARG A 75 -14.70 8.57 9.50
N LEU A 76 -14.66 7.32 9.95
CA LEU A 76 -15.65 6.30 9.62
C LEU A 76 -16.72 6.32 10.71
N HIS A 77 -17.98 6.39 10.29
CA HIS A 77 -19.14 6.34 11.17
C HIS A 77 -19.65 4.91 11.34
#